data_AF-A0A354BTX4-F1
#
_entry.id   AF-A0A354BTX4-F1
#
_cell.length_a   1.000
_cell.length_b   1.000
_cell.length_c   1.000
_cell.angle_alpha   90.00
_cell.angle_beta   90.00
_cell.angle_gamma   90.00
#
_symmetry.space_group_name_H-M   'P 1'
#
loop_
_entity.id
_entity.type
_entity.pdbx_description
1 polymer ?
#
loop_
_entity_poly.entity_id
_entity_poly.type
_entity_poly.pdbx_seq_one_letter_code
_entity_poly.pdbx_strand_id
1 'polypeptide(L)' 'IESHVCVLQTCLDLIEASYIPVVVEDCVSSRKPDDKTIAIERMRQEGARITTLESLLFELTRCAGTDTFKSISRLVK' A
#
# COMPACT_ATOMS: atom_id res chain seq x y z
N ILE A 1 7.16 -11.82 3.88
CA ILE A 1 5.88 -11.85 3.15
C ILE A 1 6.19 -12.08 1.66
N GLU A 2 5.22 -12.46 0.83
CA GLU A 2 5.42 -12.72 -0.60
C GLU A 2 4.53 -11.79 -1.44
N SER A 3 5.06 -10.62 -1.81
CA SER A 3 4.34 -9.64 -2.63
C SER A 3 3.86 -10.23 -3.96
N HIS A 4 4.68 -11.09 -4.57
CA HIS A 4 4.42 -11.71 -5.88
C HIS A 4 3.48 -12.91 -5.84
N VAL A 5 3.15 -13.42 -4.66
CA VAL A 5 2.24 -14.56 -4.50
C VAL A 5 0.96 -14.08 -3.83
N CYS A 6 0.89 -14.12 -2.50
CA CYS A 6 -0.36 -13.92 -1.79
C CYS A 6 -0.86 -12.47 -1.81
N VAL A 7 0.03 -11.45 -1.79
CA VAL A 7 -0.41 -10.05 -1.88
C VAL A 7 -0.96 -9.74 -3.27
N LEU A 8 -0.26 -10.20 -4.33
CA LEU A 8 -0.70 -10.04 -5.71
C LEU A 8 -2.05 -10.70 -5.96
N GLN A 9 -2.22 -11.98 -5.59
CA GLN A 9 -3.50 -12.67 -5.82
C GLN A 9 -4.65 -12.00 -5.07
N THR A 10 -4.46 -11.66 -3.79
CA THR A 10 -5.48 -10.93 -3.02
C THR A 10 -5.84 -9.59 -3.67
N CYS A 11 -4.85 -8.87 -4.22
CA CYS A 11 -5.08 -7.61 -4.91
C CYS A 11 -5.94 -7.79 -6.17
N LEU A 12 -5.67 -8.83 -6.96
CA LEU A 12 -6.47 -9.15 -8.15
C LEU A 12 -7.89 -9.55 -7.78
N ASP A 13 -8.07 -10.38 -6.75
CA ASP A 13 -9.39 -10.79 -6.27
C ASP A 13 -10.22 -9.58 -5.80
N LEU A 14 -9.58 -8.62 -5.13
CA LEU A 14 -10.23 -7.37 -4.71
C LEU A 14 -10.64 -6.52 -5.92
N ILE A 15 -9.81 -6.43 -6.96
CA ILE A 15 -10.13 -5.72 -8.20
C ILE A 15 -11.30 -6.39 -8.92
N GLU A 16 -11.30 -7.72 -9.03
CA GLU A 16 -12.39 -8.50 -9.63
C GLU A 16 -13.70 -8.29 -8.86
N ALA A 17 -13.62 -8.22 -7.53
CA ALA A 17 -14.74 -7.88 -6.66
C ALA A 17 -15.13 -6.38 -6.65
N SER A 18 -14.58 -5.57 -7.58
CA SER A 18 -14.86 -4.13 -7.73
C SER A 18 -14.47 -3.26 -6.52
N TYR A 19 -13.55 -3.73 -5.68
CA TYR A 19 -12.89 -2.89 -4.68
C TYR A 19 -11.73 -2.11 -5.31
N ILE A 20 -11.27 -1.09 -4.60
CA ILE A 20 -10.05 -0.36 -4.97
C ILE A 20 -8.96 -0.70 -3.95
N PRO A 21 -8.12 -1.72 -4.20
CA PRO A 21 -7.04 -2.05 -3.30
C PRO A 21 -6.00 -0.93 -3.27
N VAL A 22 -5.57 -0.60 -2.05
CA VAL A 22 -4.46 0.31 -1.77
C VAL A 22 -3.32 -0.51 -1.20
N VAL A 23 -2.21 -0.58 -1.92
CA VAL A 23 -1.02 -1.35 -1.55
C VAL A 23 0.05 -0.39 -1.02
N VAL A 24 0.50 -0.66 0.21
CA VAL A 24 1.53 0.13 0.90
C VAL A 24 2.89 -0.52 0.62
N GLU A 25 3.65 0.02 -0.34
CA GLU A 25 4.79 -0.70 -0.94
C GLU A 25 5.93 -0.95 0.05
N ASP A 26 6.19 -0.03 0.97
CA ASP A 26 7.20 -0.10 2.01
C ASP A 26 6.79 -1.03 3.17
N CYS A 27 5.53 -1.47 3.19
CA CYS A 27 5.01 -2.45 4.15
C CYS A 27 4.84 -3.86 3.57
N VAL A 28 5.28 -4.11 2.32
CA VAL A 28 5.27 -5.44 1.71
C VAL A 28 6.68 -5.86 1.26
N SER A 29 6.90 -7.16 1.20
CA SER A 29 8.21 -7.76 0.87
C SER A 29 8.05 -9.01 0.00
N SER A 30 9.13 -9.36 -0.69
CA SER A 30 9.37 -10.68 -1.30
C SER A 30 10.77 -11.14 -0.91
N ARG A 31 11.05 -12.45 -1.01
CA ARG A 31 12.40 -12.99 -0.77
C ARG A 31 13.44 -12.42 -1.75
N LYS A 32 13.08 -12.24 -3.02
CA LYS A 32 13.90 -11.53 -4.01
C LYS A 32 13.34 -10.13 -4.23
N PRO A 33 14.18 -9.08 -4.24
CA PRO A 33 13.74 -7.71 -4.50
C PRO A 33 13.02 -7.56 -5.84
N ASP A 34 13.54 -8.19 -6.91
CA ASP A 34 12.94 -8.13 -8.25
C ASP A 34 11.51 -8.69 -8.28
N ASP A 35 11.25 -9.79 -7.55
CA ASP A 35 9.91 -10.36 -7.46
C ASP A 35 8.93 -9.34 -6.83
N LYS A 36 9.36 -8.57 -5.82
CA LYS A 36 8.55 -7.49 -5.24
C LYS A 36 8.31 -6.40 -6.28
N THR A 37 9.36 -5.93 -6.97
CA THR A 37 9.27 -4.84 -7.95
C THR A 37 8.29 -5.17 -9.07
N ILE A 38 8.40 -6.37 -9.65
CA ILE A 38 7.51 -6.83 -10.71
C ILE A 38 6.07 -6.95 -10.19
N ALA A 39 5.88 -7.48 -8.99
CA ALA A 39 4.55 -7.62 -8.39
C ALA A 39 3.86 -6.27 -8.16
N ILE A 40 4.57 -5.27 -7.63
CA ILE A 40 4.05 -3.92 -7.42
C ILE A 40 3.66 -3.27 -8.75
N GLU A 41 4.51 -3.39 -9.77
CA GLU A 41 4.21 -2.86 -11.10
C GLU A 41 2.97 -3.54 -11.71
N ARG A 42 2.86 -4.86 -11.57
CA ARG A 42 1.67 -5.58 -12.03
C ARG A 42 0.41 -5.13 -11.29
N MET A 43 0.43 -5.02 -9.96
CA MET A 43 -0.72 -4.54 -9.18
C MET A 43 -1.16 -3.15 -9.65
N ARG A 44 -0.20 -2.25 -9.92
CA ARG A 44 -0.47 -0.90 -10.46
C ARG A 44 -1.17 -0.97 -11.82
N GLN A 45 -0.70 -1.80 -12.74
CA GLN A 45 -1.29 -1.96 -14.07
C GLN A 45 -2.71 -2.51 -14.05
N GLU A 46 -3.02 -3.38 -13.09
CA GLU A 46 -4.34 -3.99 -12.92
C GLU A 46 -5.32 -3.04 -12.20
N GLY A 47 -4.85 -1.88 -11.71
CA GLY A 47 -5.69 -0.82 -11.14
C GLY A 47 -5.55 -0.60 -9.64
N ALA A 48 -4.60 -1.26 -8.96
CA ALA A 48 -4.33 -0.99 -7.56
C ALA A 48 -3.66 0.38 -7.36
N ARG A 49 -4.01 1.06 -6.25
CA ARG A 49 -3.31 2.28 -5.83
C ARG A 49 -2.07 1.90 -5.05
N ILE A 50 -0.90 2.30 -5.53
CA ILE A 50 0.36 2.10 -4.83
C ILE A 50 0.69 3.37 -4.03
N THR A 51 1.00 3.22 -2.75
CA THR A 51 1.35 4.31 -1.83
C THR A 51 2.44 3.87 -0.85
N THR A 52 2.87 4.77 0.02
CA THR A 52 3.78 4.49 1.15
C THR A 52 3.04 4.62 2.47
N LEU A 53 3.60 4.06 3.54
CA LEU A 53 3.03 4.13 4.88
C LEU A 53 2.78 5.59 5.28
N GLU A 54 3.80 6.44 5.10
CA GLU A 54 3.73 7.86 5.44
C GLU A 54 2.65 8.60 4.64
N SER A 55 2.64 8.40 3.31
CA SER A 55 1.66 9.05 2.44
C SER A 55 0.24 8.63 2.81
N LEU A 56 -0.01 7.33 3.00
CA LEU A 56 -1.32 6.82 3.40
C LEU A 56 -1.78 7.40 4.74
N LEU A 57 -0.90 7.38 5.74
CA LEU A 57 -1.25 7.86 7.07
C LEU A 57 -1.61 9.35 7.06
N PHE A 58 -0.85 10.19 6.36
CA PHE A 58 -1.19 11.61 6.26
C PHE A 58 -2.39 11.89 5.36
N GLU A 59 -2.55 11.16 4.26
CA GLU A 59 -3.75 11.24 3.39
C GLU A 59 -5.03 11.02 4.21
N LEU A 60 -5.04 10.02 5.09
CA LEU A 60 -6.17 9.70 5.96
C LEU A 60 -6.49 10.79 6.99
N THR A 61 -5.51 11.62 7.37
CA THR A 61 -5.76 12.71 8.34
C THR A 61 -6.59 13.86 7.76
N ARG A 62 -6.55 14.07 6.44
CA ARG A 62 -7.21 15.15 5.66
C ARG A 62 -6.85 16.60 6.03
N CYS A 63 -6.52 16.88 7.30
CA CYS A 63 -6.22 18.21 7.82
C CYS A 63 -5.03 18.15 8.80
N ALA A 64 -4.05 19.02 8.55
CA ALA A 64 -2.90 19.20 9.43
C ALA A 64 -3.27 19.95 10.73
N GLY A 65 -2.42 19.83 11.75
CA GLY A 65 -2.54 20.58 13.01
C GLY A 65 -3.60 20.07 14.00
N THR A 66 -4.44 19.13 13.60
CA THR A 66 -5.41 18.45 14.47
C THR A 66 -4.72 17.53 15.49
N ASP A 67 -5.41 17.16 16.57
CA ASP A 67 -4.86 16.24 17.56
C ASP A 67 -4.64 14.83 16.98
N THR A 68 -5.48 14.41 16.02
CA THR A 68 -5.26 13.20 15.22
C THR A 68 -3.99 13.32 14.40
N PHE A 69 -3.79 14.42 13.66
CA PHE A 69 -2.56 14.65 12.89
C PHE A 69 -1.31 14.60 13.77
N LYS A 70 -1.32 15.26 14.94
CA LYS A 70 -0.21 15.21 15.89
C LYS A 70 0.06 13.80 16.40
N SER A 71 -0.98 13.00 16.60
CA SER A 71 -0.86 11.61 17.04
C SER A 71 -0.23 10.73 15.94
N ILE A 72 -0.70 10.86 14.71
CA ILE A 72 -0.13 10.16 13.54
C ILE A 72 1.31 10.59 13.28
N SER A 73 1.60 11.90 13.30
CA SER A 73 2.95 12.44 13.12
C SER A 73 3.96 11.90 14.13
N ARG A 74 3.53 11.46 15.32
CA ARG A 74 4.41 10.80 16.31
C ARG A 74 4.74 9.35 15.95
N LEU A 75 3.93 8.68 15.12
CA LEU A 75 4.16 7.31 14.65
C LEU A 75 5.15 7.25 13.49
N VAL A 76 5.22 8.30 12.68
CA VAL A 76 6.00 8.37 11.42
C VAL A 76 7.30 9.17 11.59
N LYS A 77 7.88 9.17 12.79
CA LYS A 77 9.13 9.89 13.11
C LYS A 77 10.39 9.09 12.85
#